data_AF-A0A7S1FH70-F1
#
_entry.id   AF-A0A7S1FH70-F1
#
_cell.length_a   1.000
_cell.length_b   1.000
_cell.length_c   1.000
_cell.angle_alpha   90.00
_cell.angle_beta   90.00
_cell.angle_gamma   90.00
#
_symmetry.space_group_name_H-M   'P 1'
#
loop_
_entity.id
_entity.type
_entity.pdbx_description
1 polymer ?
#
loop_
_entity_poly.entity_id
_entity_poly.type
_entity_poly.pdbx_seq_one_letter_code
_entity_poly.pdbx_strand_id
1 'polypeptide(L)'
;RLCICQIATPHRVYIFDALRSGVVDTLRPALESPATVKVMHDCREDSSALFSQFAVRLAHVFDTQVAHTLLLEQQRHPRPYQISLNELLKMHTLTNEKQGEMTTRMEDDANVWFYRPLDPELISYAAQDVMYLPLLHWLLCDKLGDPSGSQVLLQSQRYVDYADMNTHLASPKAVEKRGLRLRAMLATKTESSLYFKLNLGAHRQGAATRPDAVSRYDGMKCGDVAECWVSAWNTNGHVVFLERIESLSDLPVPKINTRRRRTHLRTKV
;
A
#
# COMPACT_ATOMS: atom_id res chain seq x y z
N ARG A 1 10.79 -5.65 -7.21
CA ARG A 1 11.99 -4.80 -7.42
C ARG A 1 11.53 -3.53 -8.11
N LEU A 2 12.08 -2.37 -7.75
CA LEU A 2 11.78 -1.10 -8.39
C LEU A 2 12.47 -1.06 -9.76
N CYS A 3 11.70 -0.86 -10.83
CA CYS A 3 12.22 -0.91 -12.20
C CYS A 3 12.41 0.46 -12.82
N ILE A 4 11.53 1.40 -12.50
CA ILE A 4 11.59 2.78 -12.97
C ILE A 4 11.20 3.73 -11.83
N CYS A 5 11.56 5.00 -11.97
CA CYS A 5 11.06 6.08 -11.13
C CYS A 5 10.63 7.23 -12.05
N GLN A 6 9.39 7.70 -11.90
CA GLN A 6 8.84 8.80 -12.67
C GLN A 6 8.80 10.05 -11.82
N ILE A 7 9.26 11.19 -12.36
CA ILE A 7 9.24 12.47 -11.67
C ILE A 7 8.72 13.54 -12.63
N ALA A 8 7.64 14.21 -12.25
CA ALA A 8 7.15 15.38 -12.94
C ALA A 8 7.60 16.66 -12.23
N THR A 9 7.98 17.65 -13.02
CA THR A 9 8.06 19.06 -12.62
C THR A 9 6.95 19.83 -13.36
N PRO A 10 6.72 21.12 -13.05
CA PRO A 10 5.73 21.92 -13.79
C PRO A 10 5.96 22.01 -15.31
N HIS A 11 7.15 21.63 -15.80
CA HIS A 11 7.53 21.81 -17.21
C HIS A 11 7.92 20.51 -17.91
N ARG A 12 8.30 19.46 -17.18
CA ARG A 12 8.87 18.24 -17.76
C ARG A 12 8.54 17.00 -16.94
N VAL A 13 8.44 15.88 -17.62
CA VAL A 13 8.41 14.55 -17.00
C VAL A 13 9.72 13.84 -17.30
N TYR A 14 10.28 13.23 -16.26
CA TYR A 14 11.49 12.43 -16.32
C TYR A 14 11.15 10.98 -15.95
N ILE A 15 11.62 10.04 -16.76
CA ILE A 15 11.55 8.60 -16.48
C ILE A 15 12.97 8.10 -16.26
N PHE A 16 13.25 7.71 -15.02
CA PHE A 16 14.55 7.19 -14.60
C PHE A 16 14.54 5.66 -14.61
N ASP A 17 15.57 5.07 -15.19
CA ASP A 17 15.78 3.63 -15.19
C ASP A 17 16.36 3.17 -13.83
N ALA A 18 15.50 2.76 -12.90
CA ALA A 18 15.89 2.36 -11.55
C ALA A 18 16.62 1.00 -11.51
N LEU A 19 16.66 0.25 -12.63
CA LEU A 19 17.51 -0.95 -12.74
C LEU A 19 18.99 -0.61 -12.91
N ARG A 20 19.31 0.61 -13.37
CA ARG A 20 20.70 1.08 -13.48
C ARG A 20 21.25 1.47 -12.10
N SER A 21 22.44 0.98 -11.80
CA SER A 21 23.14 1.29 -10.55
C SER A 21 23.33 2.81 -10.38
N GLY A 22 23.17 3.29 -9.14
CA GLY A 22 23.37 4.69 -8.76
C GLY A 22 22.24 5.67 -9.15
N VAL A 23 21.27 5.25 -9.97
CA VAL A 23 20.15 6.13 -10.36
C VAL A 23 19.31 6.54 -9.15
N VAL A 24 18.87 5.58 -8.34
CA VAL A 24 18.06 5.88 -7.14
C VAL A 24 18.86 6.68 -6.10
N ASP A 25 20.16 6.39 -5.95
CA ASP A 25 21.03 7.16 -5.05
C ASP A 25 21.18 8.62 -5.49
N THR A 26 21.16 8.87 -6.80
CA THR A 26 21.17 10.23 -7.36
C THR A 26 19.87 10.97 -7.05
N LEU A 27 18.74 10.26 -6.98
CA LEU A 27 17.43 10.83 -6.65
C LEU A 27 17.22 11.01 -5.14
N ARG A 28 17.93 10.24 -4.31
CA ARG A 28 17.81 10.23 -2.84
C ARG A 28 17.75 11.63 -2.22
N PRO A 29 18.66 12.59 -2.53
CA PRO A 29 18.60 13.91 -1.91
C PRO A 29 17.26 14.64 -2.13
N ALA A 30 16.65 14.48 -3.30
CA ALA A 30 15.33 15.07 -3.59
C ALA A 30 14.20 14.33 -2.87
N LEU A 31 14.25 12.99 -2.86
CA LEU A 31 13.24 12.13 -2.24
C LEU A 31 13.19 12.32 -0.71
N GLU A 32 14.35 12.47 -0.06
CA GLU A 32 14.48 12.62 1.40
C GLU A 32 14.44 14.09 1.86
N SER A 33 14.48 15.06 0.95
CA SER A 33 14.50 16.48 1.31
C SER A 33 13.19 16.93 1.95
N PRO A 34 13.19 17.50 3.17
CA PRO A 34 12.00 18.11 3.75
C PRO A 34 11.64 19.46 3.12
N ALA A 35 12.54 20.06 2.32
CA ALA A 35 12.30 21.36 1.68
C ALA A 35 11.45 21.27 0.41
N THR A 36 11.33 20.07 -0.18
CA THR A 36 10.59 19.84 -1.42
C THR A 36 9.39 18.97 -1.14
N VAL A 37 8.18 19.41 -1.50
CA VAL A 37 6.99 18.56 -1.44
C VAL A 37 7.07 17.50 -2.53
N LYS A 38 6.87 16.23 -2.18
CA LYS A 38 6.66 15.16 -3.17
C LYS A 38 5.18 14.88 -3.27
N VAL A 39 4.58 15.24 -4.40
CA VAL A 39 3.18 14.92 -4.69
C VAL A 39 3.11 13.50 -5.23
N MET A 40 2.37 12.64 -4.56
CA MET A 40 2.23 11.22 -4.89
C MET A 40 0.76 10.79 -4.82
N HIS A 41 0.45 9.60 -5.31
CA HIS A 41 -0.88 9.00 -5.17
C HIS A 41 -0.73 7.59 -4.61
N ASP A 42 -1.27 7.34 -3.41
CA ASP A 42 -1.12 6.05 -2.71
C ASP A 42 0.35 5.59 -2.58
N CYS A 43 1.20 6.43 -1.97
CA CYS A 43 2.65 6.22 -1.91
C CYS A 43 3.13 5.04 -1.05
N ARG A 44 2.23 4.21 -0.53
CA ARG A 44 2.55 3.14 0.44
C ARG A 44 3.52 2.12 -0.13
N GLU A 45 3.19 1.56 -1.30
CA GLU A 45 4.06 0.58 -1.96
C GLU A 45 5.35 1.24 -2.47
N ASP A 46 5.30 2.50 -2.92
CA ASP A 46 6.49 3.25 -3.33
C ASP A 46 7.45 3.46 -2.16
N SER A 47 6.92 3.89 -1.00
CA SER A 47 7.69 4.09 0.24
C SER A 47 8.35 2.78 0.68
N SER A 48 7.59 1.68 0.68
CA SER A 48 8.13 0.35 0.98
C SER A 48 9.22 -0.06 -0.01
N ALA A 49 9.01 0.12 -1.31
CA ALA A 49 9.97 -0.26 -2.33
C ALA A 49 11.27 0.54 -2.23
N LEU A 50 11.17 1.86 -2.04
CA LEU A 50 12.32 2.76 -1.86
C LEU A 50 13.11 2.42 -0.60
N PHE A 51 12.43 2.19 0.52
CA PHE A 51 13.08 1.89 1.78
C PHE A 51 13.73 0.50 1.78
N SER A 52 12.96 -0.54 1.43
CA SER A 52 13.44 -1.94 1.50
C SER A 52 14.57 -2.25 0.51
N GLN A 53 14.62 -1.57 -0.64
CA GLN A 53 15.60 -1.85 -1.69
C GLN A 53 16.78 -0.88 -1.71
N PHE A 54 16.59 0.36 -1.26
CA PHE A 54 17.61 1.43 -1.37
C PHE A 54 17.85 2.18 -0.05
N ALA A 55 17.16 1.82 1.03
CA ALA A 55 17.18 2.55 2.30
C ALA A 55 16.88 4.05 2.13
N VAL A 56 16.02 4.39 1.16
CA VAL A 56 15.55 5.76 0.92
C VAL A 56 14.27 5.98 1.71
N ARG A 57 14.22 7.03 2.54
CA ARG A 57 13.02 7.42 3.29
C ARG A 57 12.41 8.68 2.71
N LEU A 58 11.25 8.53 2.09
CA LEU A 58 10.47 9.68 1.63
C LEU A 58 10.21 10.65 2.80
N ALA A 59 10.40 11.94 2.57
CA ALA A 59 10.03 12.99 3.51
C ALA A 59 8.98 13.91 2.88
N HIS A 60 8.21 14.67 3.64
CA HIS A 60 7.39 15.77 3.09
C HIS A 60 6.53 15.38 1.86
N VAL A 61 5.77 14.29 2.01
CA VAL A 61 4.92 13.73 0.95
C VAL A 61 3.52 14.31 1.07
N PHE A 62 2.99 14.84 -0.04
CA PHE A 62 1.58 15.15 -0.22
C PHE A 62 0.95 14.00 -1.00
N ASP A 63 0.13 13.18 -0.34
CA ASP A 63 -0.57 12.09 -1.00
C ASP A 63 -1.99 12.52 -1.44
N THR A 64 -2.23 12.49 -2.75
CA THR A 64 -3.50 12.92 -3.35
C THR A 64 -4.68 12.02 -2.98
N GLN A 65 -4.47 10.75 -2.64
CA GLN A 65 -5.53 9.87 -2.13
C GLN A 65 -5.89 10.24 -0.67
N VAL A 66 -4.91 10.65 0.12
CA VAL A 66 -5.15 11.20 1.47
C VAL A 66 -5.91 12.53 1.39
N ALA A 67 -5.51 13.43 0.49
CA ALA A 67 -6.23 14.68 0.25
C ALA A 67 -7.70 14.45 -0.14
N HIS A 68 -7.96 13.50 -1.04
CA HIS A 68 -9.33 13.11 -1.38
C HIS A 68 -10.11 12.56 -0.17
N THR A 69 -9.46 11.74 0.65
CA THR A 69 -10.07 11.21 1.88
C THR A 69 -10.51 12.35 2.81
N LEU A 70 -9.66 13.36 3.01
CA LEU A 70 -9.98 14.54 3.81
C LEU A 70 -11.15 15.35 3.23
N LEU A 71 -11.24 15.49 1.89
CA LEU A 71 -12.38 16.13 1.24
C LEU A 71 -13.69 15.39 1.52
N LEU A 72 -13.69 14.05 1.42
CA LEU A 72 -14.87 13.24 1.75
C LEU A 72 -15.28 13.41 3.22
N GLU A 73 -14.32 13.53 4.13
CA GLU A 73 -14.58 13.79 5.55
C GLU A 73 -15.17 15.18 5.79
N GLN A 74 -14.61 16.23 5.18
CA GLN A 74 -15.14 17.60 5.26
C GLN A 74 -16.58 17.67 4.74
N GLN A 75 -16.88 16.91 3.67
CA GLN A 75 -18.21 16.82 3.06
C GLN A 75 -19.16 15.87 3.80
N ARG A 76 -18.70 15.21 4.88
CA ARG A 76 -19.46 14.20 5.63
C ARG A 76 -20.01 13.09 4.72
N HIS A 77 -19.22 12.68 3.73
CA HIS A 77 -19.61 11.66 2.77
C HIS A 77 -19.98 10.37 3.54
N PRO A 78 -21.15 9.76 3.26
CA PRO A 78 -21.70 8.68 4.10
C PRO A 78 -20.85 7.40 4.05
N ARG A 79 -20.08 7.23 2.98
CA ARG A 79 -19.24 6.06 2.72
C ARG A 79 -17.92 6.52 2.09
N PRO A 80 -16.93 6.96 2.89
CA PRO A 80 -15.63 7.32 2.36
C PRO A 80 -14.97 6.09 1.73
N TYR A 81 -14.29 6.28 0.61
CA TYR A 81 -13.65 5.22 -0.15
C TYR A 81 -12.27 5.67 -0.64
N GLN A 82 -11.44 4.70 -1.01
CA GLN A 82 -10.17 4.98 -1.67
C GLN A 82 -10.40 5.21 -3.16
N ILE A 83 -10.05 6.40 -3.62
CA ILE A 83 -10.11 6.75 -5.03
C ILE A 83 -8.83 6.29 -5.73
N SER A 84 -8.96 5.79 -6.96
CA SER A 84 -7.80 5.58 -7.84
C SER A 84 -7.34 6.90 -8.46
N LEU A 85 -6.08 6.96 -8.93
CA LEU A 85 -5.55 8.15 -9.60
C LEU A 85 -6.44 8.54 -10.79
N ASN A 86 -6.87 7.57 -11.58
CA ASN A 86 -7.67 7.81 -12.79
C ASN A 86 -9.08 8.31 -12.49
N GLU A 87 -9.73 7.79 -11.44
CA GLU A 87 -11.01 8.35 -10.98
C GLU A 87 -10.85 9.78 -10.47
N LEU A 88 -9.77 10.05 -9.71
CA LEU A 88 -9.48 11.39 -9.21
C LEU A 88 -9.22 12.38 -10.35
N LEU A 89 -8.45 11.97 -11.36
CA LEU A 89 -8.23 12.78 -12.57
C LEU A 89 -9.55 13.07 -13.29
N LYS A 90 -10.40 12.05 -13.48
CA LYS A 90 -11.72 12.20 -14.14
C LYS A 90 -12.62 13.19 -13.41
N MET A 91 -12.62 13.19 -12.08
CA MET A 91 -13.35 14.19 -11.27
C MET A 91 -12.92 15.64 -11.54
N HIS A 92 -11.71 15.83 -12.05
CA HIS A 92 -11.16 17.14 -12.42
C HIS A 92 -11.04 17.34 -13.92
N THR A 93 -11.79 16.56 -14.73
CA THR A 93 -11.79 16.63 -16.21
C THR A 93 -10.44 16.33 -16.85
N LEU A 94 -9.57 15.61 -16.13
CA LEU A 94 -8.29 15.12 -16.60
C LEU A 94 -8.41 13.63 -16.93
N THR A 95 -7.66 13.14 -17.91
CA THR A 95 -7.74 11.74 -18.34
C THR A 95 -6.37 11.17 -18.68
N ASN A 96 -6.13 9.94 -18.24
CA ASN A 96 -5.04 9.12 -18.73
C ASN A 96 -5.60 8.21 -19.83
N GLU A 97 -5.13 8.38 -21.05
CA GLU A 97 -5.67 7.70 -22.24
C GLU A 97 -5.22 6.23 -22.35
N LYS A 98 -4.13 5.86 -21.66
CA LYS A 98 -3.44 4.57 -21.85
C LYS A 98 -3.70 3.50 -20.78
N GLN A 99 -4.63 3.73 -19.85
CA GLN A 99 -4.80 2.85 -18.69
C GLN A 99 -5.35 1.46 -19.03
N GLY A 100 -6.38 1.37 -19.87
CA GLY A 100 -7.08 0.10 -20.14
C GLY A 100 -6.18 -0.95 -20.78
N GLU A 101 -5.53 -0.59 -21.90
CA GLU A 101 -4.59 -1.44 -22.62
C GLU A 101 -3.40 -1.85 -21.75
N MET A 102 -2.88 -0.93 -20.93
CA MET A 102 -1.70 -1.20 -20.10
C MET A 102 -2.00 -2.12 -18.92
N THR A 103 -3.21 -2.03 -18.35
CA THR A 103 -3.61 -2.90 -17.23
C THR A 103 -3.56 -4.36 -17.65
N THR A 104 -4.12 -4.70 -18.81
CA THR A 104 -4.07 -6.06 -19.35
C THR A 104 -2.64 -6.53 -19.62
N ARG A 105 -1.79 -5.67 -20.21
CA ARG A 105 -0.37 -6.02 -20.42
C ARG A 105 0.38 -6.34 -19.13
N MET A 106 0.10 -5.61 -18.05
CA MET A 106 0.71 -5.85 -16.73
C MET A 106 0.17 -7.11 -16.05
N GLU A 107 -1.09 -7.48 -16.31
CA GLU A 107 -1.69 -8.73 -15.85
C GLU A 107 -1.10 -9.95 -16.58
N ASP A 108 -0.88 -9.81 -17.90
CA ASP A 108 -0.31 -10.87 -18.75
C ASP A 108 1.19 -11.10 -18.49
N ASP A 109 1.95 -10.02 -18.21
CA ASP A 109 3.39 -10.11 -17.92
C ASP A 109 3.80 -9.30 -16.69
N ALA A 110 3.98 -10.01 -15.57
CA ALA A 110 4.46 -9.45 -14.30
C ALA A 110 5.87 -8.83 -14.38
N ASN A 111 6.64 -9.10 -15.45
CA ASN A 111 7.98 -8.57 -15.67
C ASN A 111 8.04 -7.46 -16.73
N VAL A 112 6.90 -6.96 -17.22
CA VAL A 112 6.84 -5.98 -18.32
C VAL A 112 7.75 -4.75 -18.12
N TRP A 113 7.91 -4.29 -16.87
CA TRP A 113 8.76 -3.15 -16.53
C TRP A 113 10.27 -3.46 -16.45
N PHE A 114 10.68 -4.73 -16.56
CA PHE A 114 12.08 -5.15 -16.54
C PHE A 114 12.76 -5.09 -17.91
N TYR A 115 11.99 -5.21 -18.99
CA TYR A 115 12.57 -5.27 -20.33
C TYR A 115 13.18 -3.93 -20.76
N ARG A 116 14.25 -4.00 -21.55
CA ARG A 116 14.95 -2.84 -22.11
C ARG A 116 15.27 -3.08 -23.60
N PRO A 117 15.14 -2.05 -24.47
CA PRO A 117 14.58 -0.72 -24.18
C PRO A 117 13.11 -0.81 -23.75
N LEU A 118 12.63 0.19 -22.99
CA LEU A 118 11.23 0.26 -22.60
C LEU A 118 10.37 0.52 -23.84
N ASP A 119 9.21 -0.14 -23.90
CA ASP A 119 8.19 0.12 -24.91
C ASP A 119 7.76 1.61 -24.83
N PRO A 120 7.69 2.34 -25.95
CA PRO A 120 7.18 3.71 -25.98
C PRO A 120 5.80 3.89 -25.32
N GLU A 121 4.93 2.88 -25.38
CA GLU A 121 3.62 2.91 -24.70
C GLU A 121 3.75 2.84 -23.18
N LEU A 122 4.69 2.03 -22.66
CA LEU A 122 5.00 1.98 -21.22
C LEU A 122 5.56 3.32 -20.75
N ILE A 123 6.40 3.96 -21.56
CA ILE A 123 6.94 5.30 -21.25
C ILE A 123 5.81 6.33 -21.20
N SER A 124 4.90 6.32 -22.17
CA SER A 124 3.74 7.22 -22.20
C SER A 124 2.81 7.00 -21.01
N TYR A 125 2.51 5.75 -20.66
CA TYR A 125 1.72 5.41 -19.49
C TYR A 125 2.38 5.90 -18.19
N ALA A 126 3.67 5.60 -18.00
CA ALA A 126 4.42 6.02 -16.82
C ALA A 126 4.49 7.55 -16.69
N ALA A 127 4.56 8.27 -17.81
CA ALA A 127 4.55 9.73 -17.78
C ALA A 127 3.19 10.31 -17.35
N GLN A 128 2.09 9.68 -17.79
CA GLN A 128 0.72 10.10 -17.45
C GLN A 128 0.40 9.93 -15.96
N ASP A 129 1.00 8.95 -15.29
CA ASP A 129 0.83 8.74 -13.84
C ASP A 129 1.36 9.91 -12.98
N VAL A 130 2.29 10.72 -13.50
CA VAL A 130 2.90 11.83 -12.73
C VAL A 130 2.63 13.21 -13.30
N MET A 131 2.36 13.36 -14.60
CA MET A 131 2.30 14.68 -15.25
C MET A 131 1.22 15.61 -14.67
N TYR A 132 0.11 15.04 -14.18
CA TYR A 132 -1.01 15.80 -13.62
C TYR A 132 -0.91 16.00 -12.11
N LEU A 133 0.03 15.33 -11.41
CA LEU A 133 0.14 15.44 -9.96
C LEU A 133 0.40 16.89 -9.48
N PRO A 134 1.25 17.71 -10.12
CA PRO A 134 1.42 19.11 -9.73
C PRO A 134 0.12 19.93 -9.80
N LEU A 135 -0.71 19.67 -10.82
CA LEU A 135 -2.01 20.34 -10.97
C LEU A 135 -3.02 19.82 -9.93
N LEU A 136 -3.06 18.51 -9.70
CA LEU A 136 -3.91 17.92 -8.65
C LEU A 136 -3.56 18.45 -7.27
N HIS A 137 -2.28 18.62 -6.96
CA HIS A 137 -1.85 19.24 -5.70
C HIS A 137 -2.48 20.61 -5.50
N TRP A 138 -2.39 21.50 -6.50
CA TRP A 138 -3.00 22.82 -6.44
C TRP A 138 -4.53 22.74 -6.28
N LEU A 139 -5.21 21.93 -7.11
CA LEU A 139 -6.67 21.77 -7.08
C LEU A 139 -7.19 21.25 -5.74
N LEU A 140 -6.47 20.29 -5.13
CA LEU A 140 -6.87 19.67 -3.88
C LEU A 140 -6.63 20.61 -2.70
N CYS A 141 -5.52 21.34 -2.68
CA CYS A 141 -5.26 22.38 -1.68
C CYS A 141 -6.34 23.49 -1.71
N ASP A 142 -6.73 23.94 -2.91
CA ASP A 142 -7.81 24.92 -3.09
C ASP A 142 -9.15 24.39 -2.55
N LYS A 143 -9.55 23.17 -2.95
CA LYS A 143 -10.81 22.54 -2.50
C LYS A 143 -10.86 22.28 -1.00
N LEU A 144 -9.73 21.96 -0.38
CA LEU A 144 -9.63 21.73 1.07
C LEU A 144 -9.65 23.05 1.87
N GLY A 145 -9.44 24.19 1.20
CA GLY A 145 -9.20 25.47 1.87
C GLY A 145 -7.88 25.50 2.65
N ASP A 146 -6.89 24.68 2.24
CA ASP A 146 -5.56 24.59 2.85
C ASP A 146 -4.49 24.84 1.78
N PRO A 147 -4.15 26.11 1.47
CA PRO A 147 -3.18 26.44 0.43
C PRO A 147 -1.79 25.85 0.66
N SER A 148 -1.44 25.53 1.91
CA SER A 148 -0.16 24.93 2.27
C SER A 148 -0.15 23.41 2.12
N GLY A 149 -1.32 22.77 2.02
CA GLY A 149 -1.47 21.32 2.08
C GLY A 149 -1.04 20.71 3.42
N SER A 150 -0.87 21.50 4.48
CA SER A 150 -0.36 21.08 5.78
C SER A 150 -1.10 19.89 6.40
N GLN A 151 -2.43 19.85 6.26
CA GLN A 151 -3.22 18.73 6.78
C GLN A 151 -2.93 17.45 6.00
N VAL A 152 -2.84 17.54 4.67
CA VAL A 152 -2.49 16.39 3.82
C VAL A 152 -1.09 15.91 4.15
N LEU A 153 -0.10 16.80 4.20
CA LEU A 153 1.29 16.48 4.52
C LEU A 153 1.41 15.72 5.85
N LEU A 154 0.73 16.21 6.89
CA LEU A 154 0.70 15.55 8.21
C LEU A 154 0.08 14.15 8.11
N GLN A 155 -1.05 14.01 7.44
CA GLN A 155 -1.78 12.75 7.35
C GLN A 155 -1.09 11.74 6.43
N SER A 156 -0.39 12.19 5.38
CA SER A 156 0.39 11.37 4.45
C SER A 156 1.60 10.72 5.10
N GLN A 157 2.10 11.22 6.24
CA GLN A 157 3.20 10.60 6.98
C GLN A 157 2.91 9.12 7.29
N ARG A 158 1.67 8.78 7.64
CA ARG A 158 1.29 7.39 7.93
C ARG A 158 1.47 6.46 6.70
N TYR A 159 1.31 6.98 5.48
CA TYR A 159 1.53 6.22 4.24
C TYR A 159 3.02 6.04 3.96
N VAL A 160 3.85 7.03 4.34
CA VAL A 160 5.31 6.89 4.31
C VAL A 160 5.76 5.82 5.32
N ASP A 161 5.26 5.87 6.55
CA ASP A 161 5.59 4.94 7.64
C ASP A 161 5.17 3.48 7.35
N TYR A 162 4.33 3.27 6.33
CA TYR A 162 4.02 1.93 5.82
C TYR A 162 5.29 1.11 5.51
N ALA A 163 6.37 1.78 5.09
CA ALA A 163 7.67 1.15 4.82
C ALA A 163 8.24 0.36 6.01
N ASP A 164 7.92 0.77 7.25
CA ASP A 164 8.41 0.12 8.46
C ASP A 164 7.48 -1.02 8.94
N MET A 165 6.29 -1.14 8.34
CA MET A 165 5.27 -2.10 8.77
C MET A 165 5.72 -3.54 8.50
N ASN A 166 5.57 -4.43 9.49
CA ASN A 166 5.88 -5.86 9.40
C ASN A 166 7.31 -6.22 8.94
N THR A 167 8.26 -5.30 9.03
CA THR A 167 9.69 -5.51 8.67
C THR A 167 10.39 -6.56 9.52
N HIS A 168 9.84 -6.90 10.68
CA HIS A 168 10.33 -7.98 11.55
C HIS A 168 10.06 -9.38 11.00
N LEU A 169 9.20 -9.53 9.99
CA LEU A 169 8.91 -10.83 9.39
C LEU A 169 10.04 -11.24 8.44
N ALA A 170 10.59 -12.44 8.66
CA ALA A 170 11.73 -12.94 7.88
C ALA A 170 11.42 -13.11 6.37
N SER A 171 10.15 -13.30 6.01
CA SER A 171 9.73 -13.35 4.60
C SER A 171 8.22 -13.10 4.48
N PRO A 172 7.74 -12.69 3.30
CA PRO A 172 6.30 -12.61 3.01
C PRO A 172 5.53 -13.91 3.27
N LYS A 173 6.15 -15.08 3.12
CA LYS A 173 5.51 -16.38 3.38
C LYS A 173 5.28 -16.66 4.87
N ALA A 174 5.87 -15.88 5.77
CA ALA A 174 5.71 -16.07 7.22
C ALA A 174 4.23 -16.00 7.66
N VAL A 175 3.39 -15.26 6.91
CA VAL A 175 1.95 -15.13 7.16
C VAL A 175 1.14 -16.39 6.91
N GLU A 176 1.72 -17.42 6.29
CA GLU A 176 1.06 -18.73 6.11
C GLU A 176 1.14 -19.56 7.41
N LYS A 177 0.91 -18.89 8.54
CA LYS A 177 0.95 -19.43 9.90
C LYS A 177 -0.17 -18.81 10.73
N ARG A 178 -1.14 -19.63 11.11
CA ARG A 178 -2.25 -19.20 11.96
C ARG A 178 -1.75 -18.67 13.30
N GLY A 179 -2.32 -17.54 13.74
CA GLY A 179 -1.95 -16.87 14.99
C GLY A 179 -0.72 -15.97 14.90
N LEU A 180 -0.08 -15.86 13.73
CA LEU A 180 0.97 -14.86 13.54
C LEU A 180 0.38 -13.46 13.73
N ARG A 181 1.01 -12.67 14.60
CA ARG A 181 0.67 -11.26 14.81
C ARG A 181 1.29 -10.40 13.71
N LEU A 182 0.52 -9.44 13.21
CA LEU A 182 0.98 -8.49 12.22
C LEU A 182 0.17 -7.19 12.31
N ARG A 183 0.69 -6.13 11.69
CA ARG A 183 0.00 -4.86 11.50
C ARG A 183 -0.66 -4.82 10.12
N ALA A 184 -1.88 -4.30 10.05
CA ALA A 184 -2.63 -4.23 8.81
C ALA A 184 -3.21 -2.83 8.64
N MET A 185 -2.87 -2.17 7.53
CA MET A 185 -3.41 -0.85 7.20
C MET A 185 -4.69 -1.00 6.39
N LEU A 186 -5.82 -0.49 6.88
CA LEU A 186 -7.10 -0.55 6.18
C LEU A 186 -6.98 0.21 4.86
N ALA A 187 -7.18 -0.48 3.75
CA ALA A 187 -7.19 0.10 2.42
C ALA A 187 -8.62 0.33 1.97
N THR A 188 -9.41 -0.74 1.85
CA THR A 188 -10.77 -0.66 1.30
C THR A 188 -11.78 -1.18 2.31
N LYS A 189 -12.92 -0.49 2.40
CA LYS A 189 -14.08 -0.90 3.19
C LYS A 189 -15.31 -0.97 2.30
N THR A 190 -15.95 -2.14 2.27
CA THR A 190 -17.27 -2.35 1.67
C THR A 190 -18.30 -2.66 2.76
N GLU A 191 -19.55 -2.91 2.40
CA GLU A 191 -20.60 -3.31 3.36
C GLU A 191 -20.32 -4.65 4.04
N SER A 192 -19.59 -5.55 3.37
CA SER A 192 -19.39 -6.94 3.81
C SER A 192 -17.93 -7.34 4.00
N SER A 193 -16.98 -6.53 3.53
CA SER A 193 -15.57 -6.88 3.50
C SER A 193 -14.67 -5.69 3.78
N LEU A 194 -13.54 -5.97 4.43
CA LEU A 194 -12.44 -5.04 4.64
C LEU A 194 -11.18 -5.63 4.01
N TYR A 195 -10.41 -4.79 3.33
CA TYR A 195 -9.17 -5.16 2.69
C TYR A 195 -8.03 -4.30 3.21
N PHE A 196 -6.88 -4.92 3.45
CA PHE A 196 -5.75 -4.30 4.13
C PHE A 196 -4.46 -4.44 3.33
N LYS A 197 -3.63 -3.40 3.38
CA LYS A 197 -2.24 -3.46 2.94
C LYS A 197 -1.37 -3.95 4.10
N LEU A 198 -0.40 -4.82 3.80
CA LEU A 198 0.39 -5.55 4.82
C LEU A 198 1.88 -5.27 4.79
N ASN A 199 2.39 -4.57 3.78
CA ASN A 199 3.81 -4.42 3.49
C ASN A 199 4.54 -5.76 3.36
N LEU A 200 3.95 -6.71 2.63
CA LEU A 200 4.49 -8.07 2.42
C LEU A 200 4.55 -8.44 0.93
N GLY A 201 4.83 -7.42 0.11
CA GLY A 201 4.83 -7.50 -1.35
C GLY A 201 3.48 -7.12 -1.96
N ALA A 202 3.53 -6.51 -3.15
CA ALA A 202 2.38 -5.89 -3.81
C ALA A 202 1.18 -6.83 -4.08
N HIS A 203 1.41 -8.15 -4.15
CA HIS A 203 0.36 -9.14 -4.44
C HIS A 203 -0.29 -9.75 -3.19
N ARG A 204 0.16 -9.38 -1.99
CA ARG A 204 -0.40 -9.89 -0.73
C ARG A 204 -1.30 -8.86 -0.07
N GLN A 205 -2.55 -9.27 0.16
CA GLN A 205 -3.59 -8.44 0.73
C GLN A 205 -4.17 -9.11 1.97
N GLY A 206 -4.41 -8.33 3.02
CA GLY A 206 -5.18 -8.75 4.18
C GLY A 206 -6.68 -8.62 3.91
N ALA A 207 -7.49 -9.50 4.48
CA ALA A 207 -8.94 -9.43 4.34
C ALA A 207 -9.66 -9.79 5.65
N ALA A 208 -10.74 -9.08 5.95
CA ALA A 208 -11.75 -9.51 6.92
C ALA A 208 -13.10 -9.55 6.20
N THR A 209 -13.71 -10.74 6.12
CA THR A 209 -14.92 -10.98 5.31
C THR A 209 -16.03 -11.68 6.08
N ARG A 210 -15.74 -12.21 7.26
CA ARG A 210 -16.76 -12.78 8.15
C ARG A 210 -17.47 -11.65 8.89
N PRO A 211 -18.81 -11.65 9.01
CA PRO A 211 -19.55 -10.57 9.67
C PRO A 211 -19.04 -10.22 11.07
N ASP A 212 -18.67 -11.23 11.87
CA ASP A 212 -18.15 -11.05 13.23
C ASP A 212 -16.70 -10.55 13.27
N ALA A 213 -15.90 -10.86 12.24
CA ALA A 213 -14.57 -10.29 12.08
C ALA A 213 -14.65 -8.83 11.63
N VAL A 214 -15.57 -8.50 10.70
CA VAL A 214 -15.75 -7.16 10.15
C VAL A 214 -16.20 -6.17 11.21
N SER A 215 -17.16 -6.53 12.07
CA SER A 215 -17.66 -5.65 13.14
C SER A 215 -16.58 -5.25 14.14
N ARG A 216 -15.55 -6.08 14.33
CA ARG A 216 -14.39 -5.73 15.18
C ARG A 216 -13.58 -4.55 14.64
N TYR A 217 -13.75 -4.14 13.39
CA TYR A 217 -13.05 -2.98 12.81
C TYR A 217 -13.98 -1.75 12.70
N ASP A 218 -15.10 -1.73 13.43
CA ASP A 218 -15.97 -0.57 13.47
C ASP A 218 -15.22 0.67 13.97
N GLY A 219 -15.54 1.82 13.37
CA GLY A 219 -14.87 3.09 13.60
C GLY A 219 -13.54 3.31 12.86
N MET A 220 -12.92 2.27 12.30
CA MET A 220 -11.71 2.46 11.49
C MET A 220 -12.00 3.16 10.16
N LYS A 221 -11.07 4.02 9.77
CA LYS A 221 -11.04 4.75 8.50
C LYS A 221 -9.95 4.19 7.59
N CYS A 222 -10.10 4.40 6.28
CA CYS A 222 -9.04 4.08 5.32
C CYS A 222 -7.74 4.79 5.71
N GLY A 223 -6.64 4.04 5.73
CA GLY A 223 -5.33 4.49 6.21
C GLY A 223 -5.07 4.23 7.68
N ASP A 224 -6.05 3.86 8.50
CA ASP A 224 -5.81 3.44 9.88
C ASP A 224 -5.11 2.08 9.94
N VAL A 225 -4.29 1.86 10.97
CA VAL A 225 -3.54 0.62 11.17
C VAL A 225 -4.10 -0.14 12.37
N ALA A 226 -4.40 -1.41 12.18
CA ALA A 226 -4.81 -2.32 13.24
C ALA A 226 -3.71 -3.34 13.56
N GLU A 227 -3.65 -3.73 14.83
CA GLU A 227 -2.99 -4.97 15.25
C GLU A 227 -3.92 -6.15 14.96
N CYS A 228 -3.42 -7.15 14.25
CA CYS A 228 -4.18 -8.29 13.79
C CYS A 228 -3.43 -9.60 14.06
N TRP A 229 -4.15 -10.71 13.97
CA TRP A 229 -3.54 -12.03 13.80
C TRP A 229 -4.07 -12.74 12.56
N VAL A 230 -3.25 -13.60 11.97
CA VAL A 230 -3.63 -14.38 10.78
C VAL A 230 -4.58 -15.52 11.17
N SER A 231 -5.80 -15.49 10.68
CA SER A 231 -6.82 -16.53 10.93
C SER A 231 -6.80 -17.66 9.91
N ALA A 232 -6.61 -17.31 8.64
CA ALA A 232 -6.51 -18.23 7.51
C ALA A 232 -5.80 -17.55 6.32
N TRP A 233 -5.57 -18.29 5.24
CA TRP A 233 -5.07 -17.76 3.96
C TRP A 233 -5.61 -18.61 2.81
N ASN A 234 -5.63 -18.06 1.60
CA ASN A 234 -5.98 -18.82 0.40
C ASN A 234 -4.80 -19.65 -0.12
N THR A 235 -5.04 -20.54 -1.09
CA THR A 235 -4.08 -21.56 -1.54
C THR A 235 -2.73 -21.00 -2.03
N ASN A 236 -2.72 -19.81 -2.63
CA ASN A 236 -1.51 -19.14 -3.11
C ASN A 236 -0.93 -18.15 -2.08
N GLY A 237 -1.58 -17.96 -0.94
CA GLY A 237 -1.16 -17.03 0.11
C GLY A 237 -1.27 -15.55 -0.27
N HIS A 238 -1.94 -15.21 -1.38
CA HIS A 238 -2.15 -13.82 -1.81
C HIS A 238 -3.20 -13.11 -0.94
N VAL A 239 -4.19 -13.85 -0.43
CA VAL A 239 -5.19 -13.32 0.49
C VAL A 239 -4.97 -13.93 1.86
N VAL A 240 -4.72 -13.07 2.85
CA VAL A 240 -4.51 -13.44 4.25
C VAL A 240 -5.70 -12.96 5.06
N PHE A 241 -6.45 -13.87 5.66
CA PHE A 241 -7.62 -13.52 6.48
C PHE A 241 -7.16 -13.08 7.88
N LEU A 242 -7.72 -11.97 8.35
CA LEU A 242 -7.28 -11.27 9.55
C LEU A 242 -8.40 -11.13 10.58
N GLU A 243 -8.02 -11.26 11.84
CA GLU A 243 -8.86 -10.99 13.00
C GLU A 243 -8.19 -9.89 13.83
N ARG A 244 -8.97 -8.89 14.26
CA ARG A 244 -8.44 -7.74 15.02
C ARG A 244 -8.07 -8.17 16.44
N ILE A 245 -6.94 -7.66 16.93
CA ILE A 245 -6.53 -7.78 18.33
C ILE A 245 -6.96 -6.49 19.03
N GLU A 246 -7.99 -6.56 19.88
CA GLU A 246 -8.38 -5.44 20.76
C GLU A 246 -7.87 -5.66 22.20
N SER A 247 -7.70 -6.92 22.58
CA SER A 247 -7.22 -7.34 23.90
C SER A 247 -6.28 -8.56 23.77
N LEU A 248 -5.44 -8.79 24.78
CA LEU A 248 -4.57 -9.99 24.81
C LEU A 248 -5.38 -11.30 24.84
N SER A 249 -6.63 -11.27 25.31
CA SER A 249 -7.56 -12.41 25.29
C SER A 249 -8.02 -12.83 23.89
N ASP A 250 -7.85 -11.98 22.87
CA ASP A 250 -8.24 -12.30 21.48
C ASP A 250 -7.26 -13.23 20.77
N LEU A 251 -6.10 -13.49 21.38
CA LEU A 251 -5.08 -14.34 20.79
C LEU A 251 -5.51 -15.82 20.82
N PRO A 252 -5.32 -16.57 19.72
CA PRO A 252 -5.66 -17.98 19.70
C PRO A 252 -4.82 -18.75 20.73
N VAL A 253 -5.50 -19.51 21.59
CA VAL A 253 -4.84 -20.39 22.57
C VAL A 253 -3.99 -21.42 21.82
N PRO A 254 -2.70 -21.60 22.14
CA PRO A 254 -1.87 -22.63 21.54
C PRO A 254 -2.53 -23.99 21.73
N LYS A 255 -2.79 -24.72 20.63
CA LYS A 255 -3.22 -26.12 20.75
C LYS A 255 -2.06 -26.91 21.37
N ILE A 256 -2.16 -27.24 22.65
CA ILE A 256 -1.25 -28.20 23.29
C ILE A 256 -1.42 -29.52 22.55
N ASN A 257 -0.38 -29.92 21.83
CA ASN A 257 -0.40 -31.12 21.01
C ASN A 257 -0.27 -32.33 21.95
N THR A 258 -1.38 -32.83 22.48
CA THR A 258 -1.44 -34.06 23.30
C THR A 258 -1.31 -35.30 22.40
N ARG A 259 -0.22 -35.42 21.64
CA ARG A 259 0.18 -36.72 21.10
C ARG A 259 0.69 -37.58 22.26
N ARG A 260 -0.23 -38.38 22.81
CA ARG A 260 0.02 -39.50 23.72
C ARG A 260 1.32 -40.22 23.34
N ARG A 261 2.34 -40.14 24.21
CA ARG A 261 3.41 -41.15 24.27
C ARG A 261 2.75 -42.48 24.67
N ARG A 262 2.35 -43.30 23.69
CA ARG A 262 2.17 -44.74 23.93
C ARG A 262 3.57 -45.35 24.00
N THR A 263 4.12 -45.41 25.21
CA THR A 263 5.27 -46.27 25.52
C THR A 263 4.87 -47.72 25.28
N HIS A 264 5.44 -48.35 24.26
CA HIS A 264 5.43 -49.80 24.13
C HIS A 264 6.31 -50.40 25.23
N LEU A 265 5.68 -50.91 26.31
CA LEU A 265 6.28 -51.98 27.09
C LEU A 265 6.16 -53.26 26.26
N ARG A 266 7.27 -53.70 25.66
CA ARG A 266 7.46 -55.10 25.27
C ARG A 266 7.84 -55.88 26.53
N THR A 267 6.89 -56.64 27.07
CA THR A 267 7.18 -57.77 27.95
C THR A 267 7.76 -58.90 27.11
N LYS A 268 9.00 -59.29 27.41
CA LYS A 268 9.58 -60.57 27.01
C LYS A 268 8.99 -61.66 27.92
N VAL A 269 8.39 -62.68 27.34
CA VAL A 269 8.39 -64.07 27.81
C VAL A 269 8.66 -64.93 26.58
#